data_AF-A0A523VHB0-F1
#
_entry.id   AF-A0A523VHB0-F1
#
_cell.length_a   1.000
_cell.length_b   1.000
_cell.length_c   1.000
_cell.angle_alpha   90.00
_cell.angle_beta   90.00
_cell.angle_gamma   90.00
#
_symmetry.space_group_name_H-M   'P 1'
#
loop_
_entity.id
_entity.type
_entity.pdbx_description
1 polymer ?
#
loop_
_entity_poly.entity_id
_entity_poly.type
_entity_poly.pdbx_seq_one_letter_code
_entity_poly.pdbx_strand_id
1 'polypeptide(L)'
;MKKRFLILSTLIVFIVLTISSIASAVHHSTFVWVDIKPTSCPNPININKSGVIPLAILGTEDFDVNNIDLSTLKLAGVPALRTALEDVSTPRIHIFRNCCETDGADGYLDVTAKFDSQSVLNALGDNTNSDSLVLWLTGNLKDGTPFYGFDFVIFKGLKNNNSNSSKKSR
;
A
#
# COMPACT_ATOMS: atom_id res chain seq x y z
N MET A 1 35.22 43.24 -32.44
CA MET A 1 35.03 42.70 -31.06
C MET A 1 33.56 42.38 -30.71
N LYS A 2 32.74 41.78 -31.61
CA LYS A 2 31.31 41.48 -31.32
C LYS A 2 30.89 40.01 -31.49
N LYS A 3 31.78 39.11 -31.94
CA LYS A 3 31.44 37.70 -32.22
C LYS A 3 31.67 36.73 -31.06
N ARG A 4 32.26 37.16 -29.94
CA ARG A 4 32.57 36.29 -28.79
C ARG A 4 31.47 36.19 -27.73
N PHE A 5 30.41 37.01 -27.82
CA PHE A 5 29.37 37.08 -26.78
C PHE A 5 28.16 36.17 -27.04
N LEU A 6 27.92 35.79 -28.30
CA LEU A 6 26.71 35.04 -28.68
C LEU A 6 26.76 33.56 -28.28
N ILE A 7 27.95 32.95 -28.28
CA ILE A 7 28.14 31.51 -28.00
C ILE A 7 27.95 31.20 -26.50
N LEU A 8 28.34 32.12 -25.62
CA LEU A 8 28.22 31.95 -24.17
C LEU A 8 26.76 32.07 -23.71
N SER A 9 25.99 32.96 -24.34
CA SER A 9 24.56 33.15 -24.07
C SER A 9 23.73 31.93 -24.48
N THR A 10 23.97 31.34 -25.66
CA THR A 10 23.24 30.15 -26.11
C THR A 10 23.60 28.91 -25.29
N LEU A 11 24.85 28.77 -24.85
CA LEU A 11 25.29 27.66 -24.00
C LEU A 11 24.66 27.74 -22.61
N ILE A 12 24.55 28.94 -22.02
CA ILE A 12 23.88 29.15 -20.73
C ILE A 12 22.38 28.86 -20.84
N VAL A 13 21.70 29.24 -21.94
CA VAL A 13 20.27 28.92 -22.15
C VAL A 13 20.06 27.41 -22.31
N PHE A 14 20.94 26.69 -23.03
CA PHE A 14 20.88 25.22 -23.13
C PHE A 14 21.17 24.52 -21.80
N ILE A 15 22.10 25.05 -20.99
CA ILE A 15 22.40 24.53 -19.65
C ILE A 15 21.21 24.78 -18.70
N VAL A 16 20.56 25.94 -18.73
CA VAL A 16 19.37 26.20 -17.89
C VAL A 16 18.16 25.36 -18.34
N LEU A 17 17.97 25.13 -19.65
CA LEU A 17 16.91 24.25 -20.17
C LEU A 17 17.13 22.77 -19.83
N THR A 18 18.38 22.29 -19.74
CA THR A 18 18.66 20.90 -19.35
C THR A 18 18.58 20.68 -17.85
N ILE A 19 18.96 21.67 -17.02
CA ILE A 19 18.86 21.55 -15.55
C ILE A 19 17.39 21.59 -15.07
N SER A 20 16.50 22.29 -15.78
CA SER A 20 15.06 22.29 -15.47
C SER A 20 14.36 20.93 -15.68
N SER A 21 14.99 19.99 -16.40
CA SER A 21 14.42 18.65 -16.66
C SER A 21 14.85 17.59 -15.63
N ILE A 22 15.73 17.92 -14.68
CA ILE A 22 16.22 16.95 -13.68
C ILE A 22 15.54 17.16 -12.31
N ALA A 23 14.92 18.32 -12.08
CA ALA A 23 14.17 18.61 -10.85
C ALA A 23 12.84 17.83 -10.73
N SER A 24 12.31 17.31 -11.83
CA SER A 24 11.02 16.61 -11.88
C SER A 24 11.06 15.13 -11.46
N ALA A 25 12.23 14.55 -11.17
CA ALA A 25 12.34 13.12 -10.88
C ALA A 25 12.27 12.76 -9.38
N VAL A 26 12.07 13.73 -8.49
CA VAL A 26 11.82 13.46 -7.07
C VAL A 26 10.32 13.59 -6.81
N HIS A 27 9.53 12.62 -7.30
CA HIS A 27 8.14 12.53 -6.88
C HIS A 27 8.10 12.06 -5.43
N HIS A 28 7.68 12.94 -4.52
CA HIS A 28 7.41 12.57 -3.13
C HIS A 28 6.33 11.49 -3.12
N SER A 29 6.58 10.38 -2.42
CA SER A 29 5.61 9.29 -2.34
C SER A 29 4.40 9.72 -1.51
N THR A 30 3.20 9.62 -2.06
CA THR A 30 1.97 10.02 -1.39
C THR A 30 1.51 8.94 -0.42
N PHE A 31 1.15 9.31 0.80
CA PHE A 31 0.47 8.40 1.72
C PHE A 31 -1.02 8.32 1.37
N VAL A 32 -1.59 7.11 1.37
CA VAL A 32 -3.02 6.88 1.17
C VAL A 32 -3.58 6.01 2.29
N TRP A 33 -4.82 6.27 2.66
CA TRP A 33 -5.55 5.41 3.60
C TRP A 33 -5.91 4.10 2.94
N VAL A 34 -5.69 3.00 3.66
CA VAL A 34 -6.07 1.67 3.21
C VAL A 34 -6.72 0.90 4.35
N ASP A 35 -7.68 0.06 3.99
CA ASP A 35 -8.32 -0.87 4.92
C ASP A 35 -8.26 -2.29 4.34
N ILE A 36 -7.51 -3.17 4.99
CA ILE A 36 -7.46 -4.58 4.59
C ILE A 36 -8.70 -5.22 5.18
N LYS A 37 -9.55 -5.82 4.35
CA LYS A 37 -10.83 -6.39 4.78
C LYS A 37 -11.77 -5.34 5.41
N PRO A 38 -12.35 -4.46 4.56
CA PRO A 38 -13.44 -3.55 4.93
C PRO A 38 -14.47 -4.15 5.88
N THR A 39 -14.92 -3.31 6.82
CA THR A 39 -15.91 -3.62 7.86
C THR A 39 -15.47 -4.74 8.83
N SER A 40 -14.16 -4.92 9.03
CA SER A 40 -13.60 -5.91 9.94
C SER A 40 -12.47 -5.32 10.77
N CYS A 41 -12.45 -5.62 12.06
CA CYS A 41 -11.30 -5.34 12.91
C CYS A 41 -11.23 -6.37 14.06
N PRO A 42 -10.13 -7.13 14.23
CA PRO A 42 -8.92 -7.16 13.41
C PRO A 42 -9.14 -7.73 12.00
N ASN A 43 -8.09 -7.70 11.19
CA ASN A 43 -8.07 -8.19 9.80
C ASN A 43 -7.39 -9.57 9.72
N PRO A 44 -8.14 -10.68 9.96
CA PRO A 44 -7.55 -12.00 10.00
C PRO A 44 -7.22 -12.54 8.61
N ILE A 45 -5.99 -13.00 8.45
CA ILE A 45 -5.55 -13.82 7.32
C ILE A 45 -5.40 -15.26 7.81
N ASN A 46 -6.08 -16.20 7.14
CA ASN A 46 -5.95 -17.61 7.45
C ASN A 46 -4.80 -18.21 6.65
N ILE A 47 -3.72 -18.62 7.32
CA ILE A 47 -2.52 -19.13 6.65
C ILE A 47 -2.67 -20.56 6.10
N ASN A 48 -3.70 -21.27 6.55
CA ASN A 48 -3.97 -22.67 6.17
C ASN A 48 -5.08 -22.79 5.13
N LYS A 49 -5.60 -21.66 4.60
CA LYS A 49 -6.66 -21.65 3.60
C LYS A 49 -6.28 -20.74 2.44
N SER A 50 -6.42 -21.28 1.23
CA SER A 50 -6.40 -20.47 0.00
C SER A 50 -7.64 -19.57 -0.06
N GLY A 51 -7.48 -18.41 -0.68
CA GLY A 51 -8.54 -17.45 -0.85
C GLY A 51 -7.99 -16.14 -1.37
N VAL A 52 -8.74 -15.07 -1.15
CA VAL A 52 -8.31 -13.72 -1.50
C VAL A 52 -8.23 -12.84 -0.26
N ILE A 53 -7.27 -11.93 -0.26
CA ILE A 53 -7.19 -10.83 0.69
C ILE A 53 -7.90 -9.63 0.05
N PRO A 54 -9.07 -9.22 0.58
CA PRO A 54 -9.69 -7.97 0.19
C PRO A 54 -8.94 -6.77 0.78
N LEU A 55 -8.85 -5.69 0.03
CA LEU A 55 -8.32 -4.40 0.47
C LEU A 55 -9.14 -3.29 -0.18
N ALA A 56 -9.31 -2.17 0.53
CA ALA A 56 -9.81 -0.91 -0.02
C ALA A 56 -8.73 0.17 0.10
N ILE A 57 -8.55 0.96 -0.95
CA ILE A 57 -7.80 2.23 -0.93
C ILE A 57 -8.84 3.32 -0.86
N LEU A 58 -8.80 4.11 0.21
CA LEU A 58 -9.94 4.93 0.58
C LEU A 58 -9.89 6.29 -0.09
N GLY A 59 -11.00 6.67 -0.69
CA GLY A 59 -11.19 8.03 -1.18
C GLY A 59 -11.34 9.00 -0.02
N THR A 60 -10.93 10.25 -0.23
CA THR A 60 -11.18 11.34 0.73
C THR A 60 -11.50 12.63 -0.03
N GLU A 61 -11.84 13.69 0.71
CA GLU A 61 -11.94 15.04 0.13
C GLU A 61 -10.66 15.47 -0.60
N ASP A 62 -9.50 15.04 -0.09
CA ASP A 62 -8.18 15.39 -0.62
C ASP A 62 -7.58 14.33 -1.56
N PHE A 63 -8.23 13.16 -1.71
CA PHE A 63 -7.69 12.05 -2.49
C PHE A 63 -8.76 11.37 -3.36
N ASP A 64 -8.73 11.68 -4.66
CA ASP A 64 -9.57 11.02 -5.67
C ASP A 64 -8.91 9.73 -6.18
N VAL A 65 -9.49 8.59 -5.82
CA VAL A 65 -9.01 7.26 -6.20
C VAL A 65 -9.03 7.01 -7.72
N ASN A 66 -9.78 7.79 -8.49
CA ASN A 66 -9.77 7.69 -9.96
C ASN A 66 -8.42 8.08 -10.57
N ASN A 67 -7.55 8.74 -9.81
CA ASN A 67 -6.19 9.08 -10.25
C ASN A 67 -5.20 7.93 -10.11
N ILE A 68 -5.59 6.80 -9.51
CA ILE A 68 -4.73 5.63 -9.34
C ILE A 68 -4.56 4.89 -10.68
N ASP A 69 -3.33 4.49 -11.00
CA ASP A 69 -3.06 3.46 -11.99
C ASP A 69 -3.24 2.08 -11.36
N LEU A 70 -4.43 1.50 -11.55
CA LEU A 70 -4.84 0.22 -10.96
C LEU A 70 -3.92 -0.95 -11.35
N SER A 71 -3.21 -0.86 -12.48
CA SER A 71 -2.31 -1.92 -12.95
C SER A 71 -1.01 -2.01 -12.13
N THR A 72 -0.71 -0.99 -11.34
CA THR A 72 0.52 -0.88 -10.55
C THR A 72 0.38 -1.36 -9.11
N LEU A 73 -0.86 -1.67 -8.68
CA LEU A 73 -1.17 -2.02 -7.30
C LEU A 73 -0.48 -3.31 -6.87
N LYS A 74 0.26 -3.23 -5.77
CA LYS A 74 0.96 -4.36 -5.16
C LYS A 74 0.80 -4.39 -3.65
N LEU A 75 0.28 -5.48 -3.11
CA LEU A 75 0.24 -5.75 -1.67
C LEU A 75 1.42 -6.66 -1.31
N ALA A 76 2.34 -6.18 -0.46
CA ALA A 76 3.58 -6.88 -0.16
C ALA A 76 4.34 -7.34 -1.43
N GLY A 77 4.31 -6.51 -2.49
CA GLY A 77 4.92 -6.82 -3.78
C GLY A 77 4.08 -7.70 -4.73
N VAL A 78 2.97 -8.26 -4.27
CA VAL A 78 2.09 -9.13 -5.06
C VAL A 78 1.04 -8.31 -5.81
N PRO A 79 0.90 -8.45 -7.13
CA PRO A 79 -0.06 -7.67 -7.92
C PRO A 79 -1.52 -8.00 -7.56
N ALA A 80 -2.40 -7.03 -7.72
CA ALA A 80 -3.85 -7.24 -7.58
C ALA A 80 -4.39 -8.20 -8.64
N LEU A 81 -5.30 -9.09 -8.25
CA LEU A 81 -5.99 -10.01 -9.16
C LEU A 81 -7.14 -9.33 -9.91
N ARG A 82 -7.82 -8.43 -9.21
CA ARG A 82 -9.00 -7.70 -9.69
C ARG A 82 -9.17 -6.43 -8.86
N THR A 83 -9.74 -5.43 -9.49
CA THR A 83 -10.08 -4.16 -8.86
C THR A 83 -11.51 -3.76 -9.22
N ALA A 84 -12.14 -2.96 -8.37
CA ALA A 84 -13.42 -2.30 -8.63
C ALA A 84 -13.45 -0.95 -7.88
N LEU A 85 -14.45 -0.14 -8.21
CA LEU A 85 -14.72 1.13 -7.52
C LEU A 85 -16.02 0.98 -6.73
N GLU A 86 -15.95 1.05 -5.41
CA GLU A 86 -17.06 0.86 -4.49
C GLU A 86 -16.79 1.69 -3.23
N ASP A 87 -17.81 2.28 -2.64
CA ASP A 87 -17.72 2.95 -1.32
C ASP A 87 -17.97 1.90 -0.24
N VAL A 88 -16.93 1.51 0.50
CA VAL A 88 -16.97 0.34 1.40
C VAL A 88 -16.36 0.57 2.78
N SER A 89 -15.60 1.64 2.99
CA SER A 89 -14.89 1.86 4.25
C SER A 89 -14.55 3.34 4.48
N THR A 90 -14.41 3.70 5.76
CA THR A 90 -14.00 5.05 6.19
C THR A 90 -12.52 5.11 6.59
N PRO A 91 -11.78 6.19 6.27
CA PRO A 91 -10.47 6.46 6.83
C PRO A 91 -10.45 6.55 8.35
N ARG A 92 -9.40 6.04 8.97
CA ARG A 92 -9.23 6.06 10.43
C ARG A 92 -8.71 7.41 10.91
N ILE A 93 -9.33 7.95 11.95
CA ILE A 93 -8.90 9.21 12.60
C ILE A 93 -7.64 9.00 13.47
N HIS A 94 -7.34 7.75 13.87
CA HIS A 94 -6.22 7.42 14.77
C HIS A 94 -5.30 6.34 14.19
N ILE A 95 -3.99 6.66 14.13
CA ILE A 95 -2.92 5.80 13.58
C ILE A 95 -2.19 4.96 14.65
N PHE A 96 -2.79 4.78 15.84
CA PHE A 96 -2.15 4.01 16.92
C PHE A 96 -2.30 2.49 16.74
N ARG A 97 -1.41 1.74 17.39
CA ARG A 97 -1.20 0.29 17.24
C ARG A 97 -2.50 -0.51 17.39
N ASN A 98 -2.79 -1.39 16.42
CA ASN A 98 -4.01 -2.24 16.34
C ASN A 98 -5.34 -1.51 16.06
N CYS A 99 -5.32 -0.22 15.73
CA CYS A 99 -6.52 0.49 15.28
C CYS A 99 -6.85 0.08 13.85
N CYS A 100 -7.79 -0.84 13.69
CA CYS A 100 -8.58 -1.03 12.46
C CYS A 100 -10.00 -0.50 12.64
N GLU A 101 -10.71 -0.30 11.54
CA GLU A 101 -12.06 0.28 11.54
C GLU A 101 -13.10 -0.78 11.18
N THR A 102 -14.30 -0.64 11.72
CA THR A 102 -15.47 -1.42 11.32
C THR A 102 -16.52 -0.60 10.59
N ASP A 103 -16.40 0.73 10.61
CA ASP A 103 -17.21 1.63 9.80
C ASP A 103 -17.11 1.29 8.31
N GLY A 104 -18.26 1.35 7.64
CA GLY A 104 -18.39 1.02 6.23
C GLY A 104 -18.34 2.27 5.36
N ALA A 105 -19.23 2.33 4.37
CA ALA A 105 -19.30 3.42 3.41
C ALA A 105 -19.40 4.82 4.04
N ASP A 106 -18.65 5.78 3.51
CA ASP A 106 -18.57 7.16 4.03
C ASP A 106 -18.93 8.25 3.01
N GLY A 107 -19.31 7.85 1.80
CA GLY A 107 -19.67 8.75 0.71
C GLY A 107 -18.51 9.10 -0.23
N TYR A 108 -17.29 8.64 0.07
CA TYR A 108 -16.15 8.71 -0.85
C TYR A 108 -15.96 7.37 -1.57
N LEU A 109 -15.57 7.45 -2.84
CA LEU A 109 -15.37 6.24 -3.64
C LEU A 109 -14.04 5.60 -3.28
N ASP A 110 -14.03 4.28 -3.03
CA ASP A 110 -12.82 3.53 -2.77
C ASP A 110 -12.41 2.70 -3.99
N VAL A 111 -11.12 2.39 -4.10
CA VAL A 111 -10.65 1.29 -4.94
C VAL A 111 -10.64 0.02 -4.11
N THR A 112 -11.50 -0.92 -4.44
CA THR A 112 -11.42 -2.27 -3.88
C THR A 112 -10.49 -3.13 -4.73
N ALA A 113 -9.64 -3.90 -4.08
CA ALA A 113 -8.69 -4.81 -4.71
C ALA A 113 -8.75 -6.18 -4.02
N LYS A 114 -8.55 -7.24 -4.80
CA LYS A 114 -8.38 -8.60 -4.26
C LYS A 114 -6.99 -9.12 -4.60
N PHE A 115 -6.28 -9.66 -3.62
CA PHE A 115 -4.95 -10.25 -3.78
C PHE A 115 -5.01 -11.75 -3.47
N ASP A 116 -4.18 -12.55 -4.14
CA ASP A 116 -4.06 -13.98 -3.84
C ASP A 116 -3.42 -14.18 -2.46
N SER A 117 -4.14 -14.82 -1.54
CA SER A 117 -3.66 -14.93 -0.15
C SER A 117 -2.36 -15.71 -0.04
N GLN A 118 -2.20 -16.77 -0.83
CA GLN A 118 -1.03 -17.63 -0.75
C GLN A 118 0.21 -16.95 -1.34
N SER A 119 0.06 -16.22 -2.44
CA SER A 119 1.15 -15.42 -3.02
C SER A 119 1.64 -14.35 -2.06
N VAL A 120 0.72 -13.65 -1.38
CA VAL A 120 1.08 -12.67 -0.35
C VAL A 120 1.80 -13.35 0.81
N LEU A 121 1.28 -14.45 1.35
CA LEU A 121 1.93 -15.20 2.42
C LEU A 121 3.34 -15.69 2.03
N ASN A 122 3.50 -16.18 0.80
CA ASN A 122 4.79 -16.61 0.28
C ASN A 122 5.78 -15.44 0.15
N ALA A 123 5.31 -14.25 -0.26
CA ALA A 123 6.14 -13.05 -0.35
C ALA A 123 6.60 -12.54 1.02
N LEU A 124 5.80 -12.79 2.07
CA LEU A 124 6.16 -12.41 3.44
C LEU A 124 7.21 -13.34 4.08
N GLY A 125 7.36 -14.58 3.60
CA GLY A 125 8.30 -15.56 4.16
C GLY A 125 8.04 -15.86 5.64
N ASP A 126 9.10 -16.03 6.43
CA ASP A 126 9.05 -16.42 7.86
C ASP A 126 8.56 -15.30 8.81
N ASN A 127 8.11 -14.16 8.29
CA ASN A 127 7.66 -13.01 9.09
C ASN A 127 6.32 -13.24 9.82
N THR A 128 5.84 -14.48 9.92
CA THR A 128 4.54 -14.85 10.51
C THR A 128 4.57 -15.10 12.03
N ASN A 129 5.67 -14.77 12.73
CA ASN A 129 5.83 -15.02 14.18
C ASN A 129 5.39 -13.84 15.09
N SER A 130 4.64 -12.88 14.57
CA SER A 130 4.09 -11.75 15.32
C SER A 130 2.57 -11.85 15.41
N ASP A 131 1.99 -11.49 16.57
CA ASP A 131 0.53 -11.45 16.79
C ASP A 131 -0.20 -10.51 15.81
N SER A 132 0.54 -9.53 15.27
CA SER A 132 0.06 -8.55 14.28
C SER A 132 1.22 -8.17 13.33
N LEU A 133 0.91 -8.01 12.05
CA LEU A 133 1.88 -7.61 11.01
C LEU A 133 1.33 -6.43 10.20
N VAL A 134 2.21 -5.50 9.82
CA VAL A 134 1.88 -4.44 8.87
C VAL A 134 2.02 -4.95 7.44
N LEU A 135 0.96 -4.87 6.64
CA LEU A 135 1.00 -5.13 5.21
C LEU A 135 1.00 -3.81 4.43
N TRP A 136 2.05 -3.63 3.64
CA TRP A 136 2.23 -2.45 2.79
C TRP A 136 1.59 -2.66 1.43
N LEU A 137 0.79 -1.69 1.01
CA LEU A 137 0.34 -1.50 -0.34
C LEU A 137 1.21 -0.44 -1.02
N THR A 138 1.60 -0.68 -2.26
CA THR A 138 2.23 0.32 -3.12
C THR A 138 1.54 0.38 -4.48
N GLY A 139 1.72 1.51 -5.15
CA GLY A 139 1.24 1.73 -6.51
C GLY A 139 1.71 3.10 -7.01
N ASN A 140 1.25 3.46 -8.20
CA ASN A 140 1.46 4.77 -8.80
C ASN A 140 0.12 5.41 -9.15
N LEU A 141 0.08 6.73 -9.09
CA LEU A 141 -0.94 7.52 -9.75
C LEU A 141 -0.69 7.53 -11.26
N LYS A 142 -1.71 7.91 -12.03
CA LYS A 142 -1.66 8.01 -13.50
C LYS A 142 -0.62 9.02 -14.00
N ASP A 143 -0.23 9.97 -13.16
CA ASP A 143 0.83 10.95 -13.46
C ASP A 143 2.25 10.42 -13.16
N GLY A 144 2.37 9.19 -12.66
CA GLY A 144 3.62 8.54 -12.29
C GLY A 144 4.06 8.76 -10.83
N THR A 145 3.34 9.57 -10.05
CA THR A 145 3.65 9.79 -8.63
C THR A 145 3.45 8.48 -7.85
N PRO A 146 4.47 7.96 -7.14
CA PRO A 146 4.32 6.76 -6.33
C PRO A 146 3.46 7.07 -5.10
N PHE A 147 2.75 6.06 -4.61
CA PHE A 147 2.06 6.13 -3.33
C PHE A 147 2.25 4.85 -2.52
N TYR A 148 1.95 4.96 -1.23
CA TYR A 148 1.99 3.85 -0.29
C TYR A 148 0.88 3.98 0.74
N GLY A 149 0.41 2.83 1.22
CA GLY A 149 -0.52 2.72 2.34
C GLY A 149 -0.24 1.45 3.12
N PHE A 150 -0.75 1.34 4.33
CA PHE A 150 -0.61 0.12 5.10
C PHE A 150 -1.78 -0.12 6.04
N ASP A 151 -1.96 -1.38 6.39
CA ASP A 151 -2.87 -1.79 7.44
C ASP A 151 -2.30 -2.98 8.24
N PHE A 152 -2.84 -3.21 9.43
CA PHE A 152 -2.48 -4.29 10.32
C PHE A 152 -3.34 -5.52 10.07
N VAL A 153 -2.69 -6.68 10.00
CA VAL A 153 -3.35 -7.98 9.91
C VAL A 153 -2.94 -8.88 11.06
N ILE A 154 -3.81 -9.83 11.40
CA ILE A 154 -3.48 -10.91 12.33
C ILE A 154 -3.47 -12.24 11.58
N PHE A 155 -2.55 -13.14 11.94
CA PHE A 155 -2.51 -14.47 11.35
C PHE A 155 -3.32 -15.46 12.17
N LYS A 156 -4.19 -16.22 11.52
CA LYS A 156 -4.91 -17.36 12.10
C LYS A 156 -4.35 -18.66 11.56
N GLY A 157 -4.24 -19.65 12.43
CA GLY A 157 -3.80 -20.99 12.05
C GLY A 157 -2.31 -21.28 12.30
N LEU A 158 -1.61 -20.39 13.01
CA LEU A 158 -0.28 -20.68 13.55
C LEU A 158 -0.37 -21.92 14.47
N LYS A 159 0.49 -22.91 14.25
CA LYS A 159 0.61 -24.03 15.19
C LYS A 159 1.29 -23.51 16.46
N ASN A 160 0.60 -23.56 17.59
CA ASN A 160 1.21 -23.27 18.89
C ASN A 160 2.32 -24.29 19.14
N ASN A 161 3.59 -23.87 19.07
CA ASN A 161 4.72 -24.71 19.47
C ASN A 161 4.87 -24.83 21.00
N ASN A 162 3.93 -24.29 21.79
CA ASN A 162 3.96 -24.32 23.26
C ASN A 162 3.19 -25.51 23.85
N SER A 163 3.54 -26.72 23.44
CA SER A 163 3.10 -27.94 24.13
C SER A 163 4.25 -28.94 24.31
N ASN A 164 5.38 -28.49 24.86
CA ASN A 164 6.42 -29.38 25.41
C ASN A 164 7.24 -28.67 26.49
N SER A 165 6.63 -28.40 27.64
CA SER A 165 7.33 -28.10 28.90
C SER A 165 6.38 -28.35 30.07
N SER A 166 6.00 -29.61 30.28
CA SER A 166 5.42 -30.12 31.55
C SER A 166 5.02 -31.58 31.41
N LYS A 167 6.00 -32.47 31.28
CA LYS A 167 5.90 -33.88 31.73
C LYS A 167 7.25 -34.55 31.51
N LYS A 168 8.06 -34.62 32.57
CA LYS A 168 8.55 -35.88 33.16
C LYS A 168 9.58 -35.56 34.26
N SER A 169 9.10 -35.43 35.49
CA SER A 169 9.86 -35.75 36.69
C SER A 169 9.09 -36.88 37.38
N ARG A 170 9.65 -38.08 37.28
CA ARG A 170 9.52 -39.18 38.23
C ARG A 170 10.85 -39.90 38.20
#